data_AF-A0A9V1DWR8-F1
#
_entry.id   AF-A0A9V1DWR8-F1
#
_cell.length_a   1.000
_cell.length_b   1.000
_cell.length_c   1.000
_cell.angle_alpha   90.00
_cell.angle_beta   90.00
_cell.angle_gamma   90.00
#
_symmetry.space_group_name_H-M   'P 1'
#
loop_
_entity.id
_entity.type
_entity.pdbx_description
1 polymer ?
#
loop_
_entity_poly.entity_id
_entity_poly.type
_entity_poly.pdbx_seq_one_letter_code
_entity_poly.pdbx_strand_id
1 'polypeptide(L)'
;MAEAPGSGRRSLYKATSSPSWKEAFRQGCLERMRNSRDRLLNRYRQAGGGVPGSAQSTLLVHEVMEEEWSALRSVEGRPEASAQLEEPLDLAVLEEIQQELADQEE
;
A
#
# COMPACT_ATOMS: atom_id res chain seq x y z
N MET A 1 8.45 44.61 4.54
CA MET A 1 7.25 45.18 3.88
C MET A 1 6.07 44.90 4.80
N ALA A 2 5.56 45.92 5.48
CA ALA A 2 4.50 45.77 6.48
C ALA A 2 3.15 45.55 5.78
N GLU A 3 2.40 44.53 6.20
CA GLU A 3 1.02 44.35 5.76
C GLU A 3 0.16 45.56 6.16
N ALA A 4 -0.62 46.07 5.21
CA ALA A 4 -1.58 47.12 5.48
C ALA A 4 -2.67 46.62 6.43
N PRO A 5 -3.21 47.46 7.35
CA PRO A 5 -4.26 47.08 8.26
C PRO A 5 -5.56 46.85 7.46
N GLY A 6 -5.81 45.60 7.09
CA GLY A 6 -7.05 45.18 6.45
C GLY A 6 -8.23 45.37 7.39
N SER A 7 -8.86 46.56 7.34
CA SER A 7 -10.22 46.89 7.76
C SER A 7 -10.81 46.02 8.88
N GLY A 8 -10.65 46.47 10.13
CA GLY A 8 -11.29 45.86 11.31
C GLY A 8 -12.81 45.71 11.21
N ARG A 9 -13.47 46.39 10.27
CA ARG A 9 -14.90 46.20 9.97
C ARG A 9 -15.20 44.86 9.32
N ARG A 10 -14.34 44.34 8.44
CA ARG A 10 -14.62 43.10 7.68
C ARG A 10 -14.70 41.88 8.59
N SER A 11 -13.86 41.83 9.61
CA SER A 11 -13.82 40.78 10.63
C SER A 11 -15.07 40.75 11.51
N LEU A 12 -15.79 41.88 11.65
CA LEU A 12 -17.02 41.98 12.45
C LEU A 12 -18.23 41.31 11.79
N TYR A 13 -18.27 41.21 10.46
CA TYR A 13 -19.42 40.66 9.73
C TYR A 13 -19.09 39.50 8.79
N LYS A 14 -17.83 39.32 8.40
CA LYS A 14 -17.36 38.09 7.74
C LYS A 14 -16.65 37.27 8.79
N ALA A 15 -17.40 36.37 9.44
CA ALA A 15 -16.81 35.34 10.28
C ALA A 15 -15.70 34.64 9.48
N THR A 16 -14.46 34.73 9.97
CA THR A 16 -13.28 34.12 9.36
C THR A 16 -13.28 32.60 9.51
N SER A 17 -14.08 32.08 10.46
CA SER A 17 -14.34 30.65 10.61
C SER A 17 -15.47 30.19 9.68
N SER A 18 -15.29 29.02 9.08
CA SER A 18 -16.40 28.35 8.40
C SER A 18 -17.52 28.08 9.41
N PRO A 19 -18.80 28.29 9.05
CA PRO A 19 -19.92 27.92 9.91
C PRO A 19 -19.80 26.46 10.36
N SER A 20 -20.17 26.15 11.61
CA SER A 20 -20.02 24.81 12.20
C SER A 20 -20.65 23.70 11.35
N TRP A 21 -21.79 23.97 10.71
CA TRP A 21 -22.45 23.02 9.81
C TRP A 21 -21.62 22.69 8.56
N LYS A 22 -20.83 23.65 8.06
CA LYS A 22 -19.98 23.45 6.87
C LYS A 22 -18.82 22.52 7.22
N GLU A 23 -18.27 22.66 8.41
CA GLU A 23 -17.22 21.76 8.89
C GLU A 23 -17.78 20.36 9.18
N ALA A 24 -18.92 20.27 9.88
CA ALA A 24 -19.61 18.99 10.09
C ALA A 24 -19.94 18.28 8.76
N PHE A 25 -20.36 19.03 7.74
CA PHE A 25 -20.63 18.48 6.41
C PHE A 25 -19.36 17.93 5.74
N ARG A 26 -18.22 18.66 5.81
CA ARG A 26 -16.93 18.20 5.29
C ARG A 26 -16.48 16.92 5.99
N GLN A 27 -16.58 16.88 7.32
CA GLN A 27 -16.25 15.69 8.10
C GLN A 27 -17.11 14.48 7.68
N GLY A 28 -18.41 14.67 7.50
CA GLY A 28 -19.30 13.61 6.99
C GLY A 28 -18.95 13.13 5.58
N CYS A 29 -18.46 14.01 4.69
CA CYS A 29 -17.95 13.60 3.37
C CYS A 29 -16.68 12.74 3.48
N LEU A 30 -15.71 13.16 4.29
CA LEU A 30 -14.48 12.42 4.51
C LEU A 30 -14.75 11.04 5.14
N GLU A 31 -15.65 10.99 6.10
CA GLU A 31 -16.05 9.74 6.76
C GLU A 31 -16.73 8.78 5.78
N ARG A 32 -17.64 9.27 4.92
CA ARG A 32 -18.23 8.46 3.83
C ARG A 32 -17.17 7.92 2.88
N MET A 33 -16.19 8.75 2.50
CA MET A 33 -15.10 8.33 1.63
C MET A 33 -14.24 7.24 2.29
N ARG A 34 -13.85 7.44 3.55
CA ARG A 34 -13.07 6.47 4.33
C ARG A 34 -13.81 5.15 4.47
N ASN A 35 -15.08 5.19 4.85
CA ASN A 35 -15.92 4.00 5.00
C ASN A 35 -16.12 3.26 3.67
N SER A 36 -16.28 3.99 2.56
CA SER A 36 -16.37 3.38 1.22
C SER A 36 -15.09 2.63 0.86
N ARG A 37 -13.94 3.28 1.07
CA ARG A 37 -12.62 2.68 0.85
C ARG A 37 -12.41 1.46 1.72
N ASP A 38 -12.70 1.56 3.01
CA ASP A 38 -12.52 0.48 3.97
C ASP A 38 -13.40 -0.73 3.61
N ARG A 39 -14.67 -0.51 3.19
CA ARG A 39 -15.54 -1.58 2.68
C ARG A 39 -14.98 -2.24 1.43
N LEU A 40 -14.43 -1.46 0.50
CA LEU A 40 -13.81 -2.00 -0.72
C LEU A 40 -12.61 -2.88 -0.39
N LEU A 41 -11.67 -2.37 0.42
CA LEU A 41 -10.48 -3.10 0.83
C LEU A 41 -10.85 -4.35 1.64
N ASN A 42 -11.85 -4.25 2.51
CA ASN A 42 -12.31 -5.40 3.29
C ASN A 42 -12.87 -6.52 2.40
N ARG A 43 -13.57 -6.19 1.30
CA ARG A 43 -13.99 -7.20 0.31
C ARG A 43 -12.81 -7.90 -0.35
N TYR A 44 -11.78 -7.14 -0.74
CA TYR A 44 -10.58 -7.74 -1.34
C TYR A 44 -9.79 -8.60 -0.34
N ARG A 45 -9.66 -8.15 0.91
CA ARG A 45 -9.01 -8.93 1.97
C ARG A 45 -9.76 -10.22 2.28
N GLN A 46 -11.10 -10.15 2.37
CA GLN A 46 -11.95 -11.32 2.60
C GLN A 46 -12.00 -12.28 1.42
N ALA A 47 -11.83 -11.80 0.18
CA ALA A 47 -11.67 -12.65 -0.99
C ALA A 47 -10.39 -13.52 -0.93
N GLY A 48 -9.41 -13.15 -0.10
CA GLY A 48 -8.22 -13.95 0.20
C GLY A 48 -8.33 -14.81 1.47
N GLY A 49 -9.40 -14.69 2.24
CA GLY A 49 -9.53 -15.42 3.51
C GLY A 49 -10.92 -15.30 4.13
N GLY A 50 -11.70 -16.39 4.05
CA GLY A 50 -12.74 -16.66 5.05
C GLY A 50 -14.21 -16.49 4.63
N VAL A 51 -14.55 -16.28 3.36
CA VAL A 51 -15.96 -16.45 2.94
C VAL A 51 -16.24 -17.95 2.73
N PRO A 52 -17.28 -18.55 3.35
CA PRO A 52 -17.68 -19.94 3.08
C PRO A 52 -18.22 -20.00 1.65
N GLY A 53 -17.35 -20.39 0.72
CA GLY A 53 -17.55 -20.32 -0.74
C GLY A 53 -16.33 -19.78 -1.49
N SER A 54 -15.54 -18.90 -0.87
CA SER A 54 -14.24 -18.41 -1.38
C SER A 54 -13.07 -19.33 -1.00
N ALA A 55 -13.26 -20.22 -0.01
CA ALA A 55 -12.27 -21.22 0.37
C ALA A 55 -11.77 -22.03 -0.84
N GLN A 56 -12.65 -22.40 -1.78
CA GLN A 56 -12.24 -23.10 -3.00
C GLN A 56 -11.38 -22.23 -3.92
N SER A 57 -11.71 -20.94 -4.08
CA SER A 57 -10.91 -20.01 -4.88
C SER A 57 -9.54 -19.71 -4.26
N THR A 58 -9.46 -19.58 -2.93
CA THR A 58 -8.19 -19.33 -2.23
C THR A 58 -7.32 -20.59 -2.20
N LEU A 59 -7.92 -21.76 -2.04
CA LEU A 59 -7.22 -23.05 -2.12
C LEU A 59 -6.68 -23.28 -3.53
N LEU A 60 -7.45 -22.96 -4.58
CA LEU A 60 -7.02 -23.12 -5.96
C LEU A 60 -5.85 -22.19 -6.32
N VAL A 61 -5.88 -20.93 -5.86
CA VAL A 61 -4.73 -20.02 -6.02
C VAL A 61 -3.49 -20.53 -5.28
N HIS A 62 -3.65 -21.03 -4.04
CA HIS A 62 -2.55 -21.59 -3.27
C HIS A 62 -1.98 -22.88 -3.91
N GLU A 63 -2.84 -23.75 -4.43
CA GLU A 63 -2.46 -25.00 -5.09
C GLU A 63 -1.68 -24.72 -6.38
N VAL A 64 -2.18 -23.82 -7.25
CA VAL A 64 -1.48 -23.39 -8.47
C VAL A 64 -0.15 -22.73 -8.13
N MET A 65 -0.12 -21.88 -7.09
CA MET A 65 1.12 -21.23 -6.67
C MET A 65 2.16 -22.24 -6.17
N GLU A 66 1.76 -23.23 -5.38
CA GLU A 66 2.66 -24.30 -4.90
C GLU A 66 3.13 -25.22 -6.03
N GLU A 67 2.27 -25.52 -7.00
CA GLU A 67 2.60 -26.34 -8.18
C GLU A 67 3.63 -25.64 -9.06
N GLU A 68 3.36 -24.38 -9.45
CA GLU A 68 4.28 -23.59 -10.27
C GLU A 68 5.60 -23.30 -9.54
N TRP A 69 5.56 -23.00 -8.23
CA TRP A 69 6.75 -22.82 -7.42
C TRP A 69 7.59 -24.11 -7.33
N SER A 70 6.94 -25.27 -7.23
CA SER A 70 7.63 -26.56 -7.22
C SER A 70 8.23 -26.92 -8.58
N ALA A 71 7.56 -26.55 -9.68
CA ALA A 71 8.07 -26.72 -11.04
C ALA A 71 9.32 -25.86 -11.29
N LEU A 72 9.31 -24.60 -10.85
CA LEU A 72 10.47 -23.70 -10.91
C LEU A 72 11.67 -24.26 -10.13
N ARG A 73 11.48 -24.66 -8.86
CA ARG A 73 12.57 -25.27 -8.06
C ARG A 73 13.12 -26.56 -8.69
N SER A 74 12.27 -27.34 -9.35
CA SER A 74 12.69 -28.57 -10.04
C SER A 74 13.63 -28.27 -11.22
N VAL A 75 13.41 -27.14 -11.91
CA VAL A 75 14.30 -26.63 -12.94
C VAL A 75 15.60 -26.08 -12.34
N GLU A 76 15.51 -25.30 -11.25
CA GLU A 76 16.69 -24.75 -10.53
C GLU A 76 17.59 -25.84 -9.93
N GLY A 77 17.01 -26.95 -9.48
CA GLY A 77 17.73 -28.09 -8.89
C GLY A 77 18.54 -28.91 -9.90
N ARG A 78 18.45 -28.61 -11.20
CA ARG A 78 19.29 -29.23 -12.22
C ARG A 78 20.61 -28.46 -12.31
N PRO A 79 21.78 -29.12 -12.10
CA PRO A 79 23.07 -28.44 -12.05
C PRO A 79 23.44 -27.65 -13.32
N GLU A 80 22.78 -27.93 -14.46
CA GLU A 80 23.00 -27.25 -15.74
C GLU A 80 22.15 -25.96 -15.92
N ALA A 81 21.05 -25.78 -15.18
CA ALA A 81 20.17 -24.60 -15.28
C ALA A 81 20.60 -23.50 -14.30
N SER A 82 21.04 -23.88 -13.10
CA SER A 82 21.68 -22.97 -12.13
C SER A 82 22.96 -22.33 -12.69
N ALA A 83 23.68 -23.00 -13.59
CA ALA A 83 24.86 -22.45 -14.26
C ALA A 83 24.54 -21.37 -15.31
N GLN A 84 23.27 -21.23 -15.74
CA GLN A 84 22.83 -20.18 -16.67
C GLN A 84 22.17 -19.00 -15.94
N LEU A 85 21.63 -19.24 -14.74
CA LEU A 85 21.09 -18.21 -13.84
C LEU A 85 22.14 -17.58 -12.92
N GLU A 86 23.36 -18.13 -12.91
CA GLU A 86 24.59 -17.42 -12.56
C GLU A 86 25.06 -16.47 -13.69
N GLU A 87 24.15 -15.99 -14.55
CA GLU A 87 24.37 -14.66 -15.13
C GLU A 87 24.54 -13.72 -13.94
N PRO A 88 25.68 -13.01 -13.82
CA PRO A 88 26.15 -12.51 -12.54
C PRO A 88 25.07 -11.61 -11.96
N LEU A 89 24.34 -12.15 -10.98
CA LEU A 89 23.49 -11.36 -10.10
C LEU A 89 24.45 -10.30 -9.57
N ASP A 90 24.28 -9.08 -10.08
CA ASP A 90 25.31 -8.05 -10.05
C ASP A 90 25.76 -7.87 -8.61
N LEU A 91 26.92 -8.44 -8.27
CA LEU A 91 27.38 -8.55 -6.89
C LEU A 91 27.47 -7.16 -6.26
N ALA A 92 27.68 -6.13 -7.09
CA ALA A 92 27.64 -4.73 -6.73
C ALA A 92 26.28 -4.30 -6.14
N VAL A 93 25.16 -4.77 -6.69
CA VAL A 93 23.81 -4.45 -6.20
C VAL A 93 23.56 -5.10 -4.84
N LEU A 94 24.05 -6.33 -4.61
CA LEU A 94 23.94 -6.98 -3.30
C LEU A 94 24.79 -6.28 -2.25
N GLU A 95 25.97 -5.79 -2.63
CA GLU A 95 26.86 -5.04 -1.74
C GLU A 95 26.27 -3.67 -1.38
N GLU A 96 25.63 -2.99 -2.33
CA GLU A 96 24.87 -1.75 -2.11
C GLU A 96 23.72 -1.96 -1.11
N ILE A 97 22.93 -3.03 -1.28
CA ILE A 97 21.83 -3.37 -0.37
C ILE A 97 22.34 -3.65 1.05
N GLN A 98 23.44 -4.39 1.19
CA GLN A 98 24.05 -4.70 2.49
C GLN A 98 24.49 -3.42 3.21
N GLN A 99 25.09 -2.48 2.47
CA GLN A 99 25.55 -1.21 3.03
C GLN A 99 24.37 -0.33 3.46
N GLU A 100 23.32 -0.24 2.66
CA GLU A 100 22.13 0.55 2.99
C GLU A 100 21.41 0.00 4.24
N LEU A 101 21.43 -1.31 4.46
CA LEU A 101 20.92 -1.94 5.68
C LEU A 101 21.78 -1.62 6.90
N ALA A 102 23.10 -1.69 6.78
CA ALA A 102 24.02 -1.36 7.88
C ALA A 102 23.89 0.11 8.31
N ASP A 103 23.73 1.03 7.36
CA ASP A 103 23.56 2.46 7.62
C ASP A 103 22.23 2.80 8.33
N GLN A 104 21.22 1.93 8.23
CA GLN A 104 19.94 2.08 8.96
C GLN A 104 20.00 1.59 10.41
N GLU A 105 21.03 0.82 10.77
CA GLU A 105 21.21 0.25 12.12
C GLU A 105 22.06 1.14 13.06
N GLU A 106 22.65 2.24 12.57
CA GLU A 106 23.31 3.31 13.37
C GLU A 106 22.42 4.53 13.65
#